data_AF-A0A949LH02-F1
#
_entry.id   AF-A0A949LH02-F1
#
_cell.length_a   1.000
_cell.length_b   1.000
_cell.length_c   1.000
_cell.angle_alpha   90.00
_cell.angle_beta   90.00
_cell.angle_gamma   90.00
#
_symmetry.space_group_name_H-M   'P 1'
#
loop_
_entity.id
_entity.type
_entity.pdbx_description
1 polymer ?
#
loop_
_entity_poly.entity_id
_entity_poly.type
_entity_poly.pdbx_seq_one_letter_code
_entity_poly.pdbx_strand_id
1 'polypeptide(L)'
;MQTYFAQLEQLLVPLVIAAFIFVFSITVFVVWSRRIDQLRKSVSDLDKWFGNSSGNGRDILAQAQTKTPDEVLRFLLRETQAGLIELPSPGGNAQLSTTSYSFRSHAETWTVRDALGGRLNLSLFETMPNLLIGFGLMCTFIFLAVALQQAGLALNALDVSARQQDQALQSLIATAGGKFITSIAGLLCSLVWNWRAKISLGNLQTSIDTLCHTLRSKIPDNAAEASMRVQLSLFQEILQQNQAQVVELKRLEGGLTNAGSQAAGELSKAGAVLTQGISTGMASFGDAVQLLAQTIQTTNSTVTTLDGALSRAATAGQQGAHQIESLMAQLGQTVGHLQTVMGGLQSSADKVDATADKFQSSASAMERAVTTQQETANIFKDSAHATEQALETVRTHLMDAQKALNGTVDALTKGVSAYSTQVAGLHTKMDQHLATAVNQLGGSITNLEEVLDEFIDALPPRA
;
A
#
# COMPACT_ATOMS: atom_id res chain seq x y z
N MET A 1 81.56 -16.41 4.90
CA MET A 1 80.58 -16.08 5.97
C MET A 1 80.21 -14.60 6.00
N GLN A 2 81.16 -13.64 5.91
CA GLN A 2 80.85 -12.20 5.92
C GLN A 2 79.93 -11.72 4.77
N THR A 3 80.05 -12.27 3.57
CA THR A 3 79.20 -11.92 2.41
C THR A 3 77.74 -12.33 2.54
N TYR A 4 77.47 -13.46 3.22
CA TYR A 4 76.10 -13.93 3.50
C TYR A 4 75.39 -13.03 4.53
N PHE A 5 76.12 -12.52 5.52
CA PHE A 5 75.57 -11.59 6.51
C PHE A 5 75.18 -10.23 5.89
N ALA A 6 75.99 -9.70 4.97
CA ALA A 6 75.69 -8.46 4.27
C ALA A 6 74.45 -8.58 3.33
N GLN A 7 74.29 -9.73 2.66
CA GLN A 7 73.10 -10.01 1.86
C GLN A 7 71.84 -10.16 2.72
N LEU A 8 71.95 -10.76 3.91
CA LEU A 8 70.86 -10.86 4.88
C LEU A 8 70.41 -9.49 5.40
N GLU A 9 71.36 -8.58 5.62
CA GLU A 9 71.08 -7.21 6.09
C GLU A 9 70.34 -6.39 5.01
N GLN A 10 70.69 -6.56 3.73
CA GLN A 10 69.97 -5.94 2.62
C GLN A 10 68.55 -6.51 2.39
N LEU A 11 68.33 -7.80 2.70
CA LEU A 11 67.00 -8.42 2.61
C LEU A 11 66.12 -8.14 3.83
N LEU A 12 66.70 -7.68 4.93
CA LEU A 12 65.99 -7.39 6.18
C LEU A 12 64.92 -6.31 5.98
N VAL A 13 65.24 -5.23 5.26
CA VAL A 13 64.31 -4.10 5.07
C VAL A 13 63.05 -4.52 4.27
N PRO A 14 63.15 -5.16 3.09
CA PRO A 14 61.96 -5.69 2.39
C PRO A 14 61.15 -6.68 3.23
N LEU A 15 61.82 -7.53 4.03
CA LEU A 15 61.16 -8.51 4.87
C LEU A 15 60.38 -7.87 6.03
N VAL A 16 60.93 -6.83 6.65
CA VAL A 16 60.24 -6.03 7.68
C VAL A 16 59.02 -5.32 7.09
N ILE A 17 59.13 -4.74 5.89
CA ILE A 17 57.98 -4.12 5.21
C ILE A 17 56.92 -5.17 4.86
N ALA A 18 57.31 -6.33 4.33
CA ALA A 18 56.38 -7.42 4.06
C ALA A 18 55.66 -7.88 5.34
N ALA A 19 56.40 -8.04 6.44
CA ALA A 19 55.81 -8.37 7.74
C ALA A 19 54.84 -7.28 8.22
N PHE A 20 55.18 -6.01 8.04
CA PHE A 20 54.29 -4.89 8.34
C PHE A 20 53.00 -4.94 7.51
N ILE A 21 53.09 -5.21 6.20
CA ILE A 21 51.91 -5.38 5.33
C ILE A 21 51.01 -6.50 5.86
N PHE A 22 51.59 -7.64 6.23
CA PHE A 22 50.84 -8.76 6.81
C PHE A 22 50.16 -8.39 8.13
N VAL A 23 50.91 -7.82 9.08
CA VAL A 23 50.37 -7.45 10.40
C VAL A 23 49.28 -6.39 10.26
N PHE A 24 49.49 -5.38 9.42
CA PHE A 24 48.50 -4.35 9.14
C PHE A 24 47.24 -4.95 8.51
N SER A 25 47.38 -5.74 7.44
CA SER A 25 46.26 -6.40 6.75
C SER A 25 45.45 -7.27 7.71
N ILE A 26 46.12 -8.11 8.50
CA ILE A 26 45.46 -8.98 9.49
C ILE A 26 44.75 -8.15 10.56
N THR A 27 45.40 -7.11 11.10
CA THR A 27 44.83 -6.28 12.16
C THR A 27 43.57 -5.57 11.69
N VAL A 28 43.62 -4.90 10.54
CA VAL A 28 42.44 -4.21 9.98
C VAL A 28 41.35 -5.22 9.65
N PHE A 29 41.69 -6.36 9.04
CA PHE A 29 40.73 -7.41 8.71
C PHE A 29 40.01 -7.92 9.96
N VAL A 30 40.75 -8.23 11.03
CA VAL A 30 40.19 -8.75 12.28
C VAL A 30 39.26 -7.72 12.94
N VAL A 31 39.63 -6.44 12.96
CA VAL A 31 38.76 -5.38 13.52
C VAL A 31 37.44 -5.30 12.77
N TRP A 32 37.47 -5.38 11.42
CA TRP A 32 36.28 -5.23 10.59
C TRP A 32 35.43 -6.50 10.57
N SER A 33 36.06 -7.66 10.47
CA SER A 33 35.42 -8.98 10.60
C SER A 33 34.70 -9.11 11.94
N ARG A 34 35.32 -8.68 13.05
CA ARG A 34 34.67 -8.72 14.37
C ARG A 34 33.39 -7.88 14.41
N ARG A 35 33.35 -6.72 13.75
CA ARG A 35 32.15 -5.87 13.66
C ARG A 35 31.04 -6.56 12.85
N ILE A 36 31.40 -7.19 11.72
CA ILE A 36 30.46 -7.94 10.88
C ILE A 36 29.92 -9.16 11.66
N ASP A 37 30.78 -9.89 12.36
CA ASP A 37 30.38 -11.05 13.17
C ASP A 37 29.51 -10.66 14.37
N GLN A 38 29.77 -9.52 15.01
CA GLN A 38 28.92 -8.97 16.07
C GLN A 38 27.52 -8.63 15.52
N LEU A 39 27.46 -7.95 14.38
CA LEU A 39 26.18 -7.65 13.72
C LEU A 39 25.43 -8.94 13.36
N ARG A 40 26.13 -9.92 12.79
CA ARG A 40 25.55 -11.23 12.46
C ARG A 40 24.95 -11.92 13.69
N LYS A 41 25.63 -11.88 14.84
CA LYS A 41 25.10 -12.41 16.10
C LYS A 41 23.83 -11.67 16.52
N SER A 42 23.85 -10.34 16.51
CA SER A 42 22.66 -9.53 16.82
C SER A 42 21.47 -9.85 15.92
N VAL A 43 21.71 -10.03 14.61
CA VAL A 43 20.69 -10.43 13.63
C VAL A 43 20.17 -11.84 13.91
N SER A 44 21.05 -12.80 14.22
CA SER A 44 20.65 -14.18 14.54
C SER A 44 19.90 -14.28 15.87
N ASP A 45 20.26 -13.48 16.87
CA ASP A 45 19.55 -13.43 18.14
C ASP A 45 18.16 -12.80 17.97
N LEU A 46 18.06 -11.77 17.11
CA LEU A 46 16.80 -11.17 16.71
C LEU A 46 15.91 -12.19 15.97
N ASP A 47 16.47 -12.94 15.02
CA ASP A 47 15.77 -14.00 14.28
C ASP A 47 15.22 -15.09 15.21
N LYS A 48 16.04 -15.61 16.12
CA LYS A 48 15.58 -16.58 17.15
C LYS A 48 14.47 -16.01 18.02
N TRP A 49 14.57 -14.72 18.36
CA TRP A 49 13.53 -14.05 19.15
C TRP A 49 12.21 -13.94 18.37
N PHE A 50 12.26 -13.57 17.10
CA PHE A 50 11.08 -13.55 16.22
C PHE A 50 10.47 -14.94 16.04
N GLY A 51 11.30 -15.98 15.89
CA GLY A 51 10.84 -17.36 15.77
C GLY A 51 10.04 -17.82 16.99
N ASN A 52 10.52 -17.48 18.20
CA ASN A 52 9.91 -17.88 19.46
C ASN A 52 8.73 -17.00 19.90
N SER A 53 8.53 -15.84 19.28
CA SER A 53 7.47 -14.91 19.67
C SER A 53 6.13 -15.28 19.05
N SER A 54 5.06 -15.26 19.87
CA SER A 54 3.68 -15.46 19.44
C SER A 54 2.85 -14.22 19.80
N GLY A 55 2.14 -13.66 18.82
CA GLY A 55 1.38 -12.41 18.98
C GLY A 55 1.09 -11.72 17.64
N ASN A 56 0.45 -10.54 17.70
CA ASN A 56 0.21 -9.71 16.52
C ASN A 56 1.56 -9.16 15.99
N GLY A 57 1.73 -9.14 14.66
CA GLY A 57 2.98 -8.73 14.01
C GLY A 57 3.48 -7.35 14.45
N ARG A 58 2.56 -6.40 14.66
CA ARG A 58 2.89 -5.05 15.14
C ARG A 58 3.44 -5.02 16.56
N ASP A 59 2.87 -5.81 17.46
CA ASP A 59 3.30 -5.90 18.86
C ASP A 59 4.66 -6.60 18.97
N ILE A 60 4.87 -7.64 18.16
CA ILE A 60 6.15 -8.34 18.08
C ILE A 60 7.24 -7.35 17.61
N LEU A 61 6.99 -6.54 16.58
CA LEU A 61 7.95 -5.52 16.13
C LEU A 61 8.21 -4.43 17.18
N ALA A 62 7.17 -3.96 17.87
CA ALA A 62 7.33 -2.98 18.95
C ALA A 62 8.20 -3.53 20.09
N GLN A 63 7.97 -4.79 20.50
CA GLN A 63 8.80 -5.46 21.50
C GLN A 63 10.23 -5.68 21.00
N ALA A 64 10.42 -6.07 19.74
CA ALA A 64 11.74 -6.22 19.13
C ALA A 64 12.55 -4.92 19.20
N GLN A 65 11.92 -3.77 18.92
CA GLN A 65 12.59 -2.47 18.99
C GLN A 65 13.10 -2.13 20.39
N THR A 66 12.32 -2.46 21.42
CA THR A 66 12.70 -2.19 22.83
C THR A 66 13.82 -3.11 23.31
N LYS A 67 13.85 -4.36 22.86
CA LYS A 67 14.86 -5.35 23.26
C LYS A 67 16.16 -5.28 22.46
N THR A 68 16.10 -4.73 21.25
CA THR A 68 17.29 -4.62 20.38
C THR A 68 18.18 -3.46 20.87
N PRO A 69 19.39 -3.74 21.37
CA PRO A 69 20.31 -2.70 21.84
C PRO A 69 20.91 -1.91 20.67
N ASP A 70 20.93 -2.50 19.48
CA ASP A 70 21.52 -1.97 18.27
C ASP A 70 20.65 -0.88 17.63
N GLU A 71 21.17 0.35 17.53
CA GLU A 71 20.44 1.52 17.01
C GLU A 71 20.07 1.40 15.52
N VAL A 72 20.95 0.81 14.70
CA VAL A 72 20.72 0.64 13.26
C VAL A 72 19.67 -0.44 13.03
N LEU A 73 19.77 -1.57 13.72
CA LEU A 73 18.73 -2.60 13.65
C LEU A 73 17.39 -2.08 14.18
N ARG A 74 17.40 -1.25 15.22
CA ARG A 74 16.18 -0.59 15.73
C ARG A 74 15.57 0.34 14.68
N PHE A 75 16.39 1.07 13.94
CA PHE A 75 15.93 1.90 12.82
C PHE A 75 15.27 1.04 11.73
N LEU A 76 15.92 -0.05 11.30
CA LEU A 76 15.34 -0.97 10.31
C LEU A 76 14.03 -1.60 10.78
N LEU A 77 13.94 -1.95 12.07
CA LEU A 77 12.70 -2.44 12.69
C LEU A 77 11.60 -1.37 12.72
N ARG A 78 11.97 -0.09 12.91
CA ARG A 78 11.02 1.04 12.87
C ARG A 78 10.52 1.28 11.46
N GLU A 79 11.40 1.23 10.47
CA GLU A 79 11.01 1.35 9.06
C GLU A 79 10.08 0.21 8.65
N THR A 80 10.42 -1.02 9.05
CA THR A 80 9.56 -2.20 8.85
C THR A 80 8.18 -2.02 9.50
N GLN A 81 8.14 -1.50 10.73
CA GLN A 81 6.88 -1.23 11.43
C GLN A 81 6.06 -0.11 10.76
N ALA A 82 6.72 0.94 10.25
CA ALA A 82 6.05 2.04 9.56
C ALA A 82 5.41 1.61 8.23
N GLY A 83 5.94 0.55 7.60
CA GLY A 83 5.38 -0.05 6.39
C GLY A 83 4.23 -1.04 6.62
N LEU A 84 3.75 -1.20 7.86
CA LEU A 84 2.68 -2.13 8.19
C LEU A 84 1.29 -1.54 7.99
N ILE A 85 0.37 -2.38 7.53
CA ILE A 85 -1.07 -2.15 7.54
C ILE A 85 -1.78 -3.29 8.27
N GLU A 86 -2.80 -2.95 9.03
CA GLU A 86 -3.66 -3.93 9.68
C GLU A 86 -4.88 -4.19 8.81
N LEU A 87 -5.08 -5.45 8.43
CA LEU A 87 -6.23 -5.87 7.64
C LEU A 87 -7.08 -6.87 8.45
N PRO A 88 -8.41 -6.80 8.35
CA PRO A 88 -9.28 -7.76 9.01
C PRO A 88 -9.05 -9.17 8.44
N SER A 89 -8.83 -10.15 9.33
CA SER A 89 -8.56 -11.52 8.93
C SER A 89 -9.80 -12.17 8.29
N PRO A 90 -9.71 -12.76 7.08
CA PRO A 90 -10.83 -13.43 6.45
C PRO A 90 -11.07 -14.77 7.14
N GLY A 91 -12.02 -14.84 8.07
CA GLY A 91 -12.50 -16.10 8.66
C GLY A 91 -12.64 -16.15 10.19
N GLY A 92 -12.49 -15.04 10.92
CA GLY A 92 -12.68 -15.02 12.38
C GLY A 92 -14.13 -14.72 12.79
N ASN A 93 -14.74 -15.58 13.61
CA ASN A 93 -16.03 -15.28 14.26
C ASN A 93 -15.90 -14.02 15.14
N ALA A 94 -16.69 -12.98 14.84
CA ALA A 94 -17.17 -11.91 15.71
C ALA A 94 -16.20 -11.13 16.64
N GLN A 95 -14.88 -11.25 16.49
CA GLN A 95 -13.92 -10.40 17.19
C GLN A 95 -12.85 -9.93 16.18
N LEU A 96 -12.68 -8.60 16.02
CA LEU A 96 -11.71 -7.94 15.13
C LEU A 96 -10.29 -8.53 15.28
N SER A 97 -10.01 -9.63 14.61
CA SER A 97 -8.66 -10.20 14.53
C SER A 97 -8.01 -9.53 13.32
N THR A 98 -7.29 -8.44 13.58
CA THR A 98 -6.50 -7.76 12.56
C THR A 98 -5.16 -8.48 12.41
N THR A 99 -4.84 -8.85 11.18
CA THR A 99 -3.53 -9.39 10.83
C THR A 99 -2.69 -8.25 10.26
N SER A 100 -1.47 -8.10 10.78
CA SER A 100 -0.51 -7.12 10.27
C SER A 100 0.13 -7.62 8.98
N TYR A 101 0.09 -6.82 7.92
CA TYR A 101 0.74 -7.07 6.63
C TYR A 101 1.74 -5.96 6.32
N SER A 102 2.85 -6.29 5.66
CA SER A 102 3.82 -5.29 5.19
C SER A 102 3.57 -4.91 3.73
N PHE A 103 3.62 -3.62 3.40
CA PHE A 103 3.56 -3.13 2.02
C PHE A 103 4.88 -3.32 1.26
N ARG A 104 6.00 -3.25 1.96
CA ARG A 104 7.32 -3.46 1.38
C ARG A 104 7.78 -4.88 1.65
N SER A 105 8.52 -5.43 0.69
CA SER A 105 9.21 -6.69 0.90
C SER A 105 10.24 -6.52 2.02
N HIS A 106 10.27 -7.46 2.96
CA HIS A 106 11.26 -7.42 4.05
C HIS A 106 12.70 -7.40 3.50
N ALA A 107 12.94 -8.04 2.35
CA ALA A 107 14.24 -8.08 1.69
C ALA A 107 14.68 -6.72 1.07
N GLU A 108 13.73 -5.82 0.79
CA GLU A 108 14.06 -4.47 0.30
C GLU A 108 14.48 -3.54 1.44
N THR A 109 13.94 -3.76 2.64
CA THR A 109 14.26 -2.95 3.83
C THR A 109 15.50 -3.48 4.53
N TRP A 110 15.68 -4.79 4.56
CA TRP A 110 16.79 -5.47 5.24
C TRP A 110 17.86 -5.88 4.23
N THR A 111 18.73 -4.94 3.87
CA THR A 111 19.92 -5.23 3.06
C THR A 111 21.19 -5.26 3.91
N VAL A 112 22.22 -5.99 3.46
CA VAL A 112 23.54 -6.00 4.11
C VAL A 112 24.12 -4.59 4.22
N ARG A 113 23.88 -3.74 3.21
CA ARG A 113 24.39 -2.36 3.19
C ARG A 113 23.73 -1.52 4.27
N ASP A 114 22.41 -1.61 4.40
CA ASP A 114 21.66 -0.80 5.36
C ASP A 114 21.87 -1.30 6.80
N ALA A 115 22.01 -2.62 6.99
CA ALA A 115 22.38 -3.22 8.28
C ALA A 115 23.81 -2.85 8.73
N LEU A 116 24.72 -2.65 7.79
CA LEU A 116 26.08 -2.14 8.05
C LEU A 116 26.16 -0.60 8.09
N GLY A 117 25.05 0.09 7.80
CA GLY A 117 24.97 1.55 7.72
C GLY A 117 25.54 2.23 8.96
N GLY A 118 26.52 3.12 8.77
CA GLY A 118 27.15 3.88 9.86
C GLY A 118 28.20 3.13 10.71
N ARG A 119 28.37 1.80 10.53
CA ARG A 119 29.28 0.97 11.35
C ARG A 119 30.60 0.62 10.65
N LEU A 120 30.52 0.51 9.33
CA LEU A 120 31.62 0.10 8.47
C LEU A 120 31.57 0.91 7.17
N ASN A 121 32.70 1.41 6.73
CA ASN A 121 32.80 1.94 5.37
C ASN A 121 32.97 0.74 4.41
N LEU A 122 31.85 0.22 3.91
CA LEU A 122 31.83 -0.94 3.01
C LEU A 122 32.67 -0.70 1.75
N SER A 123 32.66 0.51 1.20
CA SER A 123 33.48 0.89 0.05
C SER A 123 34.98 0.75 0.36
N LEU A 124 35.41 1.20 1.54
CA LEU A 124 36.81 1.04 1.94
C LEU A 124 37.16 -0.44 2.22
N PHE A 125 36.21 -1.26 2.69
CA PHE A 125 36.42 -2.69 2.94
C PHE A 125 36.66 -3.45 1.63
N GLU A 126 35.86 -3.12 0.62
CA GLU A 126 35.88 -3.74 -0.70
C GLU A 126 37.08 -3.29 -1.53
N THR A 127 37.56 -2.06 -1.32
CA THR A 127 38.73 -1.51 -2.04
C THR A 127 40.08 -1.85 -1.38
N MET A 128 40.10 -2.31 -0.13
CA MET A 128 41.34 -2.64 0.60
C MET A 128 42.27 -3.66 -0.10
N PRO A 129 41.78 -4.73 -0.74
CA PRO A 129 42.60 -5.64 -1.55
C PRO A 129 43.40 -4.92 -2.64
N ASN A 130 42.77 -3.95 -3.30
CA ASN A 130 43.41 -3.18 -4.39
C ASN A 130 44.47 -2.25 -3.83
N LEU A 131 44.22 -1.65 -2.66
CA LEU A 131 45.21 -0.82 -1.96
C LEU A 131 46.43 -1.65 -1.51
N LEU A 132 46.24 -2.88 -1.04
CA LEU A 132 47.33 -3.78 -0.65
C LEU A 132 48.21 -4.18 -1.84
N ILE A 133 47.60 -4.47 -3.00
CA ILE A 133 48.35 -4.72 -4.25
C ILE A 133 49.12 -3.46 -4.65
N GLY A 134 48.44 -2.31 -4.69
CA GLY A 134 49.04 -1.04 -5.08
C GLY A 134 50.23 -0.66 -4.18
N PHE A 135 50.08 -0.83 -2.87
CA PHE A 135 51.16 -0.58 -1.90
C PHE A 135 52.33 -1.55 -2.09
N GLY A 136 52.07 -2.85 -2.27
CA GLY A 136 53.10 -3.84 -2.55
C GLY A 136 53.91 -3.53 -3.81
N LEU A 137 53.22 -3.14 -4.89
CA LEU A 137 53.84 -2.71 -6.15
C LEU A 137 54.63 -1.41 -5.99
N MET A 138 54.08 -0.43 -5.30
CA MET A 138 54.75 0.85 -5.02
C MET A 138 56.07 0.62 -4.28
N CYS A 139 56.08 -0.23 -3.24
CA CYS A 139 57.30 -0.59 -2.53
C CYS A 139 58.34 -1.22 -3.47
N THR A 140 57.93 -2.16 -4.32
CA THR A 140 58.84 -2.79 -5.29
C THR A 140 59.42 -1.78 -6.29
N PHE A 141 58.61 -0.84 -6.82
CA PHE A 141 59.11 0.20 -7.71
C PHE A 141 60.10 1.15 -7.03
N ILE A 142 59.81 1.61 -5.82
CA ILE A 142 60.73 2.45 -5.03
C ILE A 142 62.06 1.72 -4.83
N PHE A 143 61.99 0.44 -4.50
CA PHE A 143 63.16 -0.38 -4.26
C PHE A 143 64.00 -0.63 -5.52
N LEU A 144 63.36 -0.81 -6.68
CA LEU A 144 64.05 -0.89 -7.98
C LEU A 144 64.69 0.45 -8.34
N ALA A 145 64.00 1.58 -8.13
CA ALA A 145 64.54 2.91 -8.38
C ALA A 145 65.81 3.18 -7.56
N VAL A 146 65.79 2.88 -6.26
CA VAL A 146 66.96 3.02 -5.38
C VAL A 146 68.09 2.05 -5.79
N ALA A 147 67.77 0.81 -6.21
CA ALA A 147 68.77 -0.13 -6.68
C ALA A 147 69.49 0.36 -7.95
N LEU A 148 68.72 0.88 -8.92
CA LEU A 148 69.24 1.42 -10.16
C LEU A 148 70.08 2.68 -9.92
N GLN A 149 69.66 3.55 -8.99
CA GLN A 149 70.44 4.72 -8.60
C GLN A 149 71.81 4.32 -8.00
N GLN A 150 71.83 3.33 -7.11
CA GLN A 150 73.09 2.84 -6.52
C GLN A 150 73.99 2.16 -7.55
N ALA A 151 73.43 1.34 -8.44
CA ALA A 151 74.18 0.72 -9.53
C ALA A 151 74.75 1.76 -10.50
N GLY A 152 73.97 2.79 -10.85
CA GLY A 152 74.42 3.90 -11.70
C GLY A 152 75.56 4.73 -11.09
N LEU A 153 75.56 4.92 -9.76
CA LEU A 153 76.67 5.58 -9.05
C LEU A 153 77.93 4.71 -9.01
N ALA A 154 77.78 3.40 -8.76
CA ALA A 154 78.90 2.46 -8.70
C ALA A 154 79.59 2.26 -10.06
N LEU A 155 78.83 2.32 -11.16
CA LEU A 155 79.34 2.20 -12.53
C LEU A 155 80.05 3.48 -13.03
N ASN A 156 79.77 4.65 -12.44
CA ASN A 156 80.37 5.93 -12.83
C ASN A 156 81.67 6.27 -12.10
N ALA A 157 82.06 5.51 -11.07
CA ALA A 157 83.35 5.69 -10.42
C ALA A 157 84.45 5.24 -11.41
N LEU A 158 85.18 6.20 -11.98
CA LEU A 158 86.23 5.92 -12.97
C LEU A 158 87.23 4.90 -12.42
N ASP A 159 87.52 3.88 -13.24
CA ASP A 159 88.45 2.75 -13.02
C ASP A 159 87.84 1.43 -12.47
N VAL A 160 86.71 0.99 -13.04
CA VAL A 160 86.07 -0.28 -12.68
C VAL A 160 86.72 -1.45 -13.43
N SER A 161 87.48 -2.29 -12.71
CA SER A 161 87.92 -3.60 -13.20
C SER A 161 86.73 -4.48 -13.57
N ALA A 162 86.81 -5.29 -14.64
CA ALA A 162 85.73 -6.18 -15.10
C ALA A 162 85.10 -7.06 -13.97
N ARG A 163 85.88 -7.41 -12.94
CA ARG A 163 85.38 -8.10 -11.73
C ARG A 163 84.43 -7.28 -10.87
N GLN A 164 84.60 -5.96 -10.76
CA GLN A 164 83.67 -5.10 -10.00
C GLN A 164 82.35 -4.87 -10.75
N GLN A 165 82.37 -4.88 -12.08
CA GLN A 165 81.14 -4.84 -12.89
C GLN A 165 80.28 -6.09 -12.69
N ASP A 166 80.89 -7.28 -12.77
CA ASP A 166 80.19 -8.55 -12.52
C ASP A 166 79.65 -8.61 -11.08
N GLN A 167 80.42 -8.14 -10.11
CA GLN A 167 79.99 -8.11 -8.71
C GLN A 167 78.85 -7.11 -8.47
N ALA A 168 78.84 -5.97 -9.17
CA ALA A 168 77.75 -5.01 -9.14
C ALA A 168 76.47 -5.54 -9.81
N LEU A 169 76.59 -6.25 -10.94
CA LEU A 169 75.46 -6.91 -11.62
C LEU A 169 74.87 -8.05 -10.79
N GLN A 170 75.71 -8.89 -10.19
CA GLN A 170 75.27 -9.99 -9.35
C GLN A 170 74.59 -9.46 -8.06
N SER A 171 75.11 -8.37 -7.50
CA SER A 171 74.48 -7.64 -6.38
C SER A 171 73.14 -7.03 -6.78
N LEU A 172 73.04 -6.46 -7.99
CA LEU A 172 71.80 -5.88 -8.51
C LEU A 172 70.70 -6.95 -8.66
N ILE A 173 71.02 -8.12 -9.22
CA ILE A 173 70.06 -9.22 -9.41
C ILE A 173 69.60 -9.79 -8.06
N ALA A 174 70.54 -10.05 -7.14
CA ALA A 174 70.21 -10.56 -5.80
C ALA A 174 69.37 -9.55 -5.00
N THR A 175 69.71 -8.26 -5.10
CA THR A 175 68.98 -7.16 -4.44
C THR A 175 67.60 -6.97 -5.06
N ALA A 176 67.47 -6.99 -6.39
CA ALA A 176 66.19 -6.86 -7.09
C ALA A 176 65.23 -8.02 -6.76
N GLY A 177 65.75 -9.26 -6.69
CA GLY A 177 64.98 -10.46 -6.29
C GLY A 177 64.32 -10.33 -4.92
N GLY A 178 65.08 -9.90 -3.90
CA GLY A 178 64.57 -9.71 -2.53
C GLY A 178 63.51 -8.61 -2.41
N LYS A 179 63.49 -7.66 -3.35
CA LYS A 179 62.56 -6.52 -3.38
C LYS A 179 61.20 -6.85 -4.01
N PHE A 180 61.05 -8.03 -4.63
CA PHE A 180 59.75 -8.56 -5.05
C PHE A 180 58.94 -9.16 -3.89
N ILE A 181 59.58 -9.48 -2.76
CA ILE A 181 58.91 -10.08 -1.58
C ILE A 181 57.78 -9.17 -1.06
N THR A 182 57.95 -7.85 -1.11
CA THR A 182 56.91 -6.89 -0.71
C THR A 182 55.68 -6.92 -1.63
N SER A 183 55.89 -7.10 -2.94
CA SER A 183 54.80 -7.24 -3.91
C SER A 183 54.07 -8.58 -3.74
N ILE A 184 54.82 -9.66 -3.54
CA ILE A 184 54.24 -10.99 -3.24
C ILE A 184 53.42 -10.93 -1.95
N ALA A 185 53.93 -10.27 -0.90
CA ALA A 185 53.20 -10.08 0.35
C ALA A 185 51.90 -9.28 0.14
N GLY A 186 51.94 -8.17 -0.61
CA GLY A 186 50.76 -7.38 -0.95
C GLY A 186 49.70 -8.17 -1.72
N LEU A 187 50.13 -8.96 -2.71
CA LEU A 187 49.25 -9.81 -3.51
C LEU A 187 48.63 -10.93 -2.68
N LEU A 188 49.43 -11.65 -1.87
CA LEU A 188 48.94 -12.69 -0.98
C LEU A 188 47.93 -12.13 0.03
N CYS A 189 48.24 -10.99 0.65
CA CYS A 189 47.32 -10.31 1.55
C CYS A 189 46.01 -9.92 0.86
N SER A 190 46.09 -9.46 -0.38
CA SER A 190 44.93 -9.06 -1.18
C SER A 190 44.01 -10.24 -1.53
N LEU A 191 44.59 -11.37 -1.98
CA LEU A 191 43.82 -12.58 -2.27
C LEU A 191 43.14 -13.14 -1.02
N VAL A 192 43.88 -13.24 0.09
CA VAL A 192 43.35 -13.70 1.37
C VAL A 192 42.22 -12.78 1.85
N TRP A 193 42.42 -11.45 1.77
CA TRP A 193 41.39 -10.48 2.13
C TRP A 193 40.13 -10.66 1.29
N ASN A 194 40.25 -10.70 -0.05
CA ASN A 194 39.09 -10.80 -0.94
C ASN A 194 38.26 -12.05 -0.66
N TRP A 195 38.92 -13.20 -0.54
CA TRP A 195 38.27 -14.47 -0.22
C TRP A 195 37.57 -14.42 1.14
N ARG A 196 38.26 -13.95 2.18
CA ARG A 196 37.72 -13.91 3.55
C ARG A 196 36.60 -12.88 3.71
N ALA A 197 36.70 -11.73 3.02
CA ALA A 197 35.67 -10.70 2.96
C ALA A 197 34.36 -11.24 2.35
N LYS A 198 34.45 -11.97 1.22
CA LYS A 198 33.28 -12.60 0.60
C LYS A 198 32.59 -13.60 1.53
N ILE A 199 33.37 -14.43 2.24
CA ILE A 199 32.81 -15.37 3.22
C ILE A 199 32.10 -14.61 4.36
N SER A 200 32.72 -13.56 4.90
CA SER A 200 32.15 -12.79 6.01
C SER A 200 30.84 -12.11 5.61
N LEU A 201 30.80 -11.45 4.44
CA LEU A 201 29.60 -10.77 3.94
C LEU A 201 28.51 -11.78 3.53
N GLY A 202 28.88 -12.89 2.90
CA GLY A 202 27.94 -13.96 2.54
C GLY A 202 27.26 -14.57 3.78
N ASN A 203 28.02 -14.83 4.84
CA ASN A 203 27.46 -15.32 6.11
C ASN A 203 26.48 -14.33 6.75
N LEU A 204 26.74 -13.02 6.66
CA LEU A 204 25.82 -11.99 7.13
C LEU A 204 24.56 -11.94 6.27
N GLN A 205 24.70 -11.98 4.93
CA GLN A 205 23.58 -12.03 3.99
C GLN A 205 22.65 -13.20 4.32
N THR A 206 23.18 -14.41 4.50
CA THR A 206 22.36 -15.58 4.85
C THR A 206 21.62 -15.42 6.17
N SER A 207 22.25 -14.79 7.18
CA SER A 207 21.57 -14.50 8.45
C SER A 207 20.45 -13.47 8.31
N ILE A 208 20.64 -12.45 7.46
CA ILE A 208 19.59 -11.47 7.14
C ILE A 208 18.46 -12.13 6.34
N ASP A 209 18.77 -12.96 5.35
CA ASP A 209 17.76 -13.68 4.56
C ASP A 209 16.91 -14.61 5.45
N THR A 210 17.56 -15.29 6.42
CA THR A 210 16.86 -16.13 7.40
C THR A 210 15.91 -15.28 8.25
N LEU A 211 16.39 -14.14 8.76
CA LEU A 211 15.54 -13.19 9.50
C LEU A 211 14.36 -12.72 8.64
N CYS A 212 14.58 -12.34 7.38
CA CYS A 212 13.53 -11.94 6.44
C CYS A 212 12.50 -13.05 6.22
N HIS A 213 12.93 -14.31 6.11
CA HIS A 213 12.02 -15.45 6.03
C HIS A 213 11.19 -15.63 7.30
N THR A 214 11.80 -15.53 8.48
CA THR A 214 11.09 -15.58 9.76
C THR A 214 10.10 -14.42 9.88
N LEU A 215 10.50 -13.20 9.52
CA LEU A 215 9.61 -12.04 9.47
C LEU A 215 8.45 -12.27 8.52
N ARG A 216 8.68 -12.73 7.30
CA ARG A 216 7.63 -13.02 6.31
C ARG A 216 6.65 -14.08 6.81
N SER A 217 7.12 -15.08 7.57
CA SER A 217 6.25 -16.11 8.16
C SER A 217 5.30 -15.56 9.23
N LYS A 218 5.71 -14.54 9.98
CA LYS A 218 4.92 -13.90 11.05
C LYS A 218 4.11 -12.69 10.54
N ILE A 219 4.65 -12.01 9.54
CA ILE A 219 4.17 -10.76 8.96
C ILE A 219 4.28 -10.90 7.44
N PRO A 220 3.23 -11.40 6.78
CA PRO A 220 3.23 -11.54 5.33
C PRO A 220 3.41 -10.17 4.67
N ASP A 221 4.25 -10.10 3.65
CA ASP A 221 4.54 -8.88 2.89
C ASP A 221 3.73 -8.78 1.58
N ASN A 222 2.54 -9.37 1.59
CA ASN A 222 1.58 -9.30 0.51
C ASN A 222 0.41 -8.36 0.83
N ALA A 223 0.68 -7.23 1.49
CA ALA A 223 -0.37 -6.27 1.88
C ALA A 223 -1.23 -5.80 0.70
N ALA A 224 -0.64 -5.61 -0.48
CA ALA A 224 -1.39 -5.23 -1.69
C ALA A 224 -2.40 -6.31 -2.11
N GLU A 225 -1.98 -7.58 -2.10
CA GLU A 225 -2.86 -8.71 -2.43
C GLU A 225 -3.94 -8.91 -1.35
N ALA A 226 -3.55 -8.84 -0.08
CA ALA A 226 -4.46 -8.96 1.05
C ALA A 226 -5.52 -7.82 1.04
N SER A 227 -5.10 -6.59 0.76
CA SER A 227 -6.02 -5.43 0.64
C SER A 227 -6.99 -5.62 -0.53
N MET A 228 -6.52 -6.11 -1.68
CA MET A 228 -7.37 -6.38 -2.83
C MET A 228 -8.40 -7.48 -2.53
N ARG A 229 -8.00 -8.54 -1.80
CA ARG A 229 -8.93 -9.59 -1.37
C ARG A 229 -10.01 -9.05 -0.43
N VAL A 230 -9.63 -8.21 0.54
CA VAL A 230 -10.58 -7.56 1.46
C VAL A 230 -11.52 -6.62 0.68
N GLN A 231 -11.01 -5.86 -0.29
CA GLN A 231 -11.83 -4.99 -1.12
C GLN A 231 -12.82 -5.78 -1.99
N LEU A 232 -12.40 -6.93 -2.54
CA LEU A 232 -13.27 -7.81 -3.31
C LEU A 232 -14.37 -8.44 -2.44
N SER A 233 -14.05 -8.86 -1.21
CA SER A 233 -15.06 -9.38 -0.28
C SER A 233 -16.09 -8.32 0.11
N LEU A 234 -15.64 -7.08 0.36
CA LEU A 234 -16.54 -5.96 0.64
C LEU A 234 -17.44 -5.65 -0.55
N PHE A 235 -16.91 -5.68 -1.78
CA PHE A 235 -17.70 -5.47 -2.99
C PHE A 235 -18.78 -6.55 -3.16
N GLN A 236 -18.43 -7.82 -2.92
CA GLN A 236 -19.39 -8.91 -2.94
C GLN A 236 -20.49 -8.75 -1.87
N GLU A 237 -20.12 -8.32 -0.66
CA GLU A 237 -21.07 -8.06 0.42
C GLU A 237 -22.04 -6.91 0.06
N ILE A 238 -21.55 -5.82 -0.53
CA ILE A 238 -22.38 -4.72 -1.02
C ILE A 238 -23.36 -5.19 -2.11
N LEU A 239 -22.90 -6.06 -3.02
CA LEU A 239 -23.77 -6.64 -4.05
C LEU A 239 -24.85 -7.54 -3.45
N GLN A 240 -24.51 -8.36 -2.47
CA GLN A 240 -25.50 -9.19 -1.76
C GLN A 240 -26.52 -8.35 -1.02
N GLN A 241 -26.09 -7.29 -0.32
CA GLN A 241 -27.01 -6.36 0.34
C GLN A 241 -27.92 -5.66 -0.65
N ASN A 242 -27.40 -5.22 -1.80
CA ASN A 242 -28.23 -4.60 -2.85
C ASN A 242 -29.27 -5.59 -3.40
N GLN A 243 -28.89 -6.85 -3.66
CA GLN A 243 -29.86 -7.86 -4.09
C GLN A 243 -30.93 -8.11 -3.03
N ALA A 244 -30.55 -8.20 -1.75
CA ALA A 244 -31.50 -8.36 -0.65
C ALA A 244 -32.45 -7.15 -0.54
N GLN A 245 -31.95 -5.92 -0.69
CA GLN A 245 -32.79 -4.71 -0.72
C GLN A 245 -33.76 -4.70 -1.90
N VAL A 246 -33.33 -5.16 -3.09
CA VAL A 246 -34.22 -5.26 -4.27
C VAL A 246 -35.31 -6.31 -4.04
N VAL A 247 -35.00 -7.44 -3.42
CA VAL A 247 -36.01 -8.46 -3.06
C VAL A 247 -37.02 -7.89 -2.07
N GLU A 248 -36.56 -7.12 -1.08
CA GLU A 248 -37.43 -6.49 -0.09
C GLU A 248 -38.31 -5.40 -0.70
N LEU A 249 -37.78 -4.62 -1.65
CA LEU A 249 -38.56 -3.66 -2.44
C LEU A 249 -39.65 -4.35 -3.27
N LYS A 250 -39.35 -5.48 -3.92
CA LYS A 250 -40.36 -6.29 -4.64
C LYS A 250 -41.43 -6.85 -3.70
N ARG A 251 -41.05 -7.22 -2.47
CA ARG A 251 -42.00 -7.69 -1.45
C ARG A 251 -42.95 -6.57 -1.01
N LEU A 252 -42.43 -5.35 -0.84
CA LEU A 252 -43.22 -4.16 -0.55
C LEU A 252 -44.18 -3.81 -1.70
N GLU A 253 -43.71 -3.85 -2.94
CA GLU A 253 -44.53 -3.65 -4.15
C GLU A 253 -45.68 -4.67 -4.24
N GLY A 254 -45.38 -5.95 -4.03
CA GLY A 254 -46.39 -7.02 -4.01
C GLY A 254 -47.40 -6.85 -2.86
N GLY A 255 -46.93 -6.45 -1.68
CA GLY A 255 -47.80 -6.13 -0.54
C GLY A 255 -48.75 -4.96 -0.82
N LEU A 256 -48.25 -3.90 -1.47
CA LEU A 256 -49.04 -2.73 -1.84
C LEU A 256 -50.07 -3.06 -2.92
N THR A 257 -49.70 -3.88 -3.90
CA THR A 257 -50.60 -4.36 -4.96
C THR A 257 -51.75 -5.20 -4.39
N ASN A 258 -51.45 -6.10 -3.46
CA ASN A 258 -52.46 -6.93 -2.78
C ASN A 258 -53.37 -6.10 -1.85
N ALA A 259 -52.80 -5.13 -1.13
CA ALA A 259 -53.60 -4.22 -0.32
C ALA A 259 -54.53 -3.34 -1.20
N GLY A 260 -54.03 -2.89 -2.36
CA GLY A 260 -54.82 -2.12 -3.33
C GLY A 260 -55.96 -2.93 -3.95
N SER A 261 -55.72 -4.20 -4.31
CA SER A 261 -56.77 -5.07 -4.84
C SER A 261 -57.82 -5.43 -3.78
N GLN A 262 -57.40 -5.64 -2.54
CA GLN A 262 -58.31 -5.89 -1.42
C GLN A 262 -59.16 -4.65 -1.07
N ALA A 263 -58.55 -3.46 -1.06
CA ALA A 263 -59.27 -2.20 -0.87
C ALA A 263 -60.29 -1.96 -1.99
N ALA A 264 -59.93 -2.23 -3.26
CA ALA A 264 -60.85 -2.13 -4.39
C ALA A 264 -62.02 -3.12 -4.28
N GLY A 265 -61.76 -4.34 -3.79
CA GLY A 265 -62.79 -5.36 -3.54
C GLY A 265 -63.80 -4.93 -2.47
N GLU A 266 -63.34 -4.39 -1.35
CA GLU A 266 -64.22 -3.88 -0.29
C GLU A 266 -65.03 -2.65 -0.74
N LEU A 267 -64.43 -1.76 -1.55
CA LEU A 267 -65.12 -0.59 -2.12
C LEU A 267 -66.22 -0.99 -3.11
N SER A 268 -65.97 -2.02 -3.94
CA SER A 268 -66.98 -2.60 -4.84
C SER A 268 -68.14 -3.21 -4.05
N LYS A 269 -67.84 -3.93 -2.97
CA LYS A 269 -68.84 -4.54 -2.10
C LYS A 269 -69.69 -3.49 -1.38
N ALA A 270 -69.07 -2.42 -0.90
CA ALA A 270 -69.77 -1.27 -0.32
C ALA A 270 -70.68 -0.58 -1.34
N GLY A 271 -70.22 -0.40 -2.58
CA GLY A 271 -71.05 0.14 -3.68
C GLY A 271 -72.26 -0.73 -4.02
N ALA A 272 -72.10 -2.06 -3.99
CA ALA A 272 -73.20 -2.99 -4.20
C ALA A 272 -74.24 -2.93 -3.06
N VAL A 273 -73.79 -2.87 -1.80
CA VAL A 273 -74.68 -2.74 -0.63
C VAL A 273 -75.42 -1.41 -0.65
N LEU A 274 -74.77 -0.31 -1.03
CA LEU A 274 -75.40 1.01 -1.15
C LEU A 274 -76.50 1.00 -2.22
N THR A 275 -76.21 0.43 -3.40
CA THR A 275 -77.15 0.32 -4.51
C THR A 275 -78.36 -0.55 -4.13
N GLN A 276 -78.10 -1.67 -3.45
CA GLN A 276 -79.14 -2.55 -2.94
C GLN A 276 -80.02 -1.84 -1.89
N GLY A 277 -79.40 -1.11 -0.95
CA GLY A 277 -80.11 -0.35 0.08
C GLY A 277 -81.01 0.75 -0.50
N ILE A 278 -80.55 1.45 -1.54
CA ILE A 278 -81.35 2.45 -2.25
C ILE A 278 -82.55 1.79 -2.96
N SER A 279 -82.34 0.65 -3.63
CA SER A 279 -83.40 -0.10 -4.31
C SER A 279 -84.46 -0.61 -3.33
N THR A 280 -84.05 -1.18 -2.20
CA THR A 280 -84.95 -1.63 -1.12
C THR A 280 -85.67 -0.45 -0.47
N GLY A 281 -84.98 0.68 -0.26
CA GLY A 281 -85.58 1.91 0.25
C GLY A 281 -86.67 2.44 -0.68
N MET A 282 -86.42 2.49 -1.99
CA MET A 282 -87.42 2.89 -2.98
C MET A 282 -88.62 1.97 -3.04
N ALA A 283 -88.42 0.65 -2.91
CA ALA A 283 -89.53 -0.31 -2.83
C ALA A 283 -90.39 -0.06 -1.58
N SER A 284 -89.77 0.10 -0.42
CA SER A 284 -90.48 0.39 0.84
C SER A 284 -91.22 1.73 0.81
N PHE A 285 -90.66 2.73 0.13
CA PHE A 285 -91.32 4.01 -0.09
C PHE A 285 -92.51 3.86 -1.03
N GLY A 286 -92.40 3.06 -2.08
CA GLY A 286 -93.51 2.69 -2.96
C GLY A 286 -94.65 2.01 -2.19
N ASP A 287 -94.32 1.05 -1.32
CA ASP A 287 -95.29 0.37 -0.47
C ASP A 287 -95.96 1.34 0.52
N ALA A 288 -95.21 2.28 1.11
CA ALA A 288 -95.75 3.30 2.00
C ALA A 288 -96.70 4.28 1.28
N VAL A 289 -96.37 4.67 0.04
CA VAL A 289 -97.23 5.51 -0.80
C VAL A 289 -98.50 4.76 -1.22
N GLN A 290 -98.40 3.47 -1.54
CA GLN A 290 -99.53 2.60 -1.82
C GLN A 290 -100.46 2.46 -0.59
N LEU A 291 -99.86 2.26 0.60
CA LEU A 291 -100.57 2.17 1.87
C LEU A 291 -101.27 3.49 2.21
N LEU A 292 -100.63 4.63 1.92
CA LEU A 292 -101.21 5.96 2.12
C LEU A 292 -102.39 6.20 1.17
N ALA A 293 -102.27 5.80 -0.10
CA ALA A 293 -103.36 5.87 -1.08
C ALA A 293 -104.55 4.99 -0.65
N GLN A 294 -104.27 3.79 -0.16
CA GLN A 294 -105.29 2.88 0.38
C GLN A 294 -105.94 3.46 1.64
N THR A 295 -105.17 4.09 2.53
CA THR A 295 -105.67 4.76 3.74
C THR A 295 -106.57 5.94 3.40
N ILE A 296 -106.26 6.72 2.37
CA ILE A 296 -107.12 7.82 1.89
C ILE A 296 -108.45 7.27 1.34
N GLN A 297 -108.40 6.15 0.61
CA GLN A 297 -109.60 5.47 0.10
C GLN A 297 -110.46 4.89 1.23
N THR A 298 -109.81 4.29 2.24
CA THR A 298 -110.48 3.80 3.46
C THR A 298 -111.03 4.94 4.31
N THR A 299 -110.36 6.10 4.34
CA THR A 299 -110.85 7.30 5.03
C THR A 299 -112.14 7.82 4.41
N ASN A 300 -112.25 7.81 3.08
CA ASN A 300 -113.51 8.12 2.37
C ASN A 300 -114.65 7.12 2.70
N SER A 301 -114.34 5.84 2.90
CA SER A 301 -115.33 4.86 3.39
C SER A 301 -115.63 4.98 4.89
N THR A 302 -114.73 5.58 5.68
CA THR A 302 -114.87 5.77 7.13
C THR A 302 -115.78 6.96 7.45
N VAL A 303 -115.74 8.02 6.65
CA VAL A 303 -116.68 9.16 6.74
C VAL A 303 -118.13 8.71 6.51
N THR A 304 -118.35 7.73 5.64
CA THR A 304 -119.67 7.13 5.38
C THR A 304 -120.11 6.11 6.44
N THR A 305 -119.19 5.53 7.22
CA THR A 305 -119.50 4.61 8.33
C THR A 305 -119.52 5.27 9.71
N LEU A 306 -119.06 6.53 9.84
CA LEU A 306 -119.14 7.34 11.05
C LEU A 306 -120.59 7.60 11.50
N ASP A 307 -121.53 7.66 10.54
CA ASP A 307 -122.98 7.77 10.78
C ASP A 307 -123.56 6.51 11.46
N GLY A 308 -122.90 5.36 11.30
CA GLY A 308 -123.27 4.08 11.93
C GLY A 308 -122.45 3.70 13.17
N ALA A 309 -121.44 4.50 13.55
CA ALA A 309 -120.49 4.17 14.61
C ALA A 309 -120.99 4.51 16.03
N LEU A 310 -121.99 5.40 16.17
CA LEU A 310 -122.49 5.83 17.48
C LEU A 310 -123.25 4.73 18.25
N SER A 311 -123.61 3.63 17.59
CA SER A 311 -124.38 2.52 18.19
C SER A 311 -123.53 1.31 18.63
N ARG A 312 -122.24 1.23 18.28
CA ARG A 312 -121.38 0.03 18.52
C ARG A 312 -120.14 0.26 19.38
N ALA A 313 -120.14 1.29 20.22
CA ALA A 313 -119.02 1.67 21.08
C ALA A 313 -118.77 0.75 22.31
N ALA A 314 -119.58 -0.29 22.53
CA ALA A 314 -119.50 -1.09 23.76
C ALA A 314 -118.65 -2.39 23.66
N THR A 315 -118.27 -2.85 22.46
CA THR A 315 -117.60 -4.16 22.27
C THR A 315 -116.16 -4.09 21.74
N ALA A 316 -115.64 -2.90 21.42
CA ALA A 316 -114.30 -2.72 20.82
C ALA A 316 -113.11 -2.65 21.83
N GLY A 317 -113.38 -2.61 23.13
CA GLY A 317 -112.36 -2.36 24.16
C GLY A 317 -111.33 -3.48 24.38
N GLN A 318 -111.62 -4.73 24.01
CA GLN A 318 -110.73 -5.86 24.28
C GLN A 318 -109.70 -6.13 23.16
N GLN A 319 -110.02 -5.83 21.90
CA GLN A 319 -109.08 -6.05 20.78
C GLN A 319 -108.02 -4.93 20.68
N GLY A 320 -108.36 -3.70 21.09
CA GLY A 320 -107.41 -2.59 21.13
C GLY A 320 -106.28 -2.78 22.15
N ALA A 321 -106.56 -3.42 23.29
CA ALA A 321 -105.56 -3.67 24.33
C ALA A 321 -104.42 -4.60 23.87
N HIS A 322 -104.74 -5.67 23.15
CA HIS A 322 -103.74 -6.62 22.63
C HIS A 322 -102.89 -6.05 21.49
N GLN A 323 -103.44 -5.16 20.65
CA GLN A 323 -102.66 -4.46 19.62
C GLN A 323 -101.68 -3.45 20.25
N ILE A 324 -102.11 -2.74 21.30
CA ILE A 324 -101.24 -1.83 22.05
C ILE A 324 -100.11 -2.58 22.75
N GLU A 325 -100.38 -3.76 23.31
CA GLU A 325 -99.36 -4.62 23.95
C GLU A 325 -98.30 -5.12 22.97
N SER A 326 -98.71 -5.56 21.78
CA SER A 326 -97.80 -5.97 20.69
C SER A 326 -96.94 -4.80 20.19
N LEU A 327 -97.54 -3.62 20.01
CA LEU A 327 -96.82 -2.40 19.61
C LEU A 327 -95.81 -1.95 20.67
N MET A 328 -96.16 -2.05 21.96
CA MET A 328 -95.24 -1.77 23.08
C MET A 328 -94.06 -2.73 23.10
N ALA A 329 -94.28 -4.02 22.85
CA ALA A 329 -93.21 -5.01 22.78
C ALA A 329 -92.28 -4.78 21.59
N GLN A 330 -92.82 -4.45 20.41
CA GLN A 330 -92.03 -4.10 19.23
C GLN A 330 -91.22 -2.82 19.45
N LEU A 331 -91.82 -1.78 20.04
CA LEU A 331 -91.13 -0.54 20.40
C LEU A 331 -89.98 -0.79 21.39
N GLY A 332 -90.19 -1.66 22.38
CA GLY A 332 -89.15 -2.08 23.33
C GLY A 332 -87.96 -2.77 22.65
N GLN A 333 -88.22 -3.66 21.67
CA GLN A 333 -87.15 -4.29 20.89
C GLN A 333 -86.41 -3.30 19.99
N THR A 334 -87.11 -2.35 19.36
CA THR A 334 -86.49 -1.29 18.56
C THR A 334 -85.56 -0.41 19.41
N VAL A 335 -85.97 -0.06 20.64
CA VAL A 335 -85.14 0.70 21.57
C VAL A 335 -83.88 -0.08 21.98
N GLY A 336 -83.98 -1.38 22.25
CA GLY A 336 -82.81 -2.22 22.55
C GLY A 336 -81.84 -2.36 21.38
N HIS A 337 -82.36 -2.43 20.15
CA HIS A 337 -81.52 -2.47 18.94
C HIS A 337 -80.79 -1.13 18.73
N LEU A 338 -81.48 0.01 18.93
CA LEU A 338 -80.87 1.33 18.88
C LEU A 338 -79.76 1.51 19.92
N GLN A 339 -79.92 0.98 21.14
CA GLN A 339 -78.86 1.00 22.16
C GLN A 339 -77.63 0.20 21.74
N THR A 340 -77.83 -0.97 21.12
CA THR A 340 -76.72 -1.81 20.62
C THR A 340 -75.98 -1.12 19.47
N VAL A 341 -76.73 -0.52 18.53
CA VAL A 341 -76.17 0.26 17.42
C VAL A 341 -75.39 1.46 17.95
N MET A 342 -75.91 2.19 18.95
CA MET A 342 -75.20 3.32 19.57
C MET A 342 -73.90 2.87 20.24
N GLY A 343 -73.88 1.72 20.94
CA GLY A 343 -72.65 1.17 21.51
C GLY A 343 -71.61 0.78 20.46
N GLY A 344 -72.05 0.19 19.33
CA GLY A 344 -71.18 -0.10 18.19
C GLY A 344 -70.65 1.16 17.51
N LEU A 345 -71.48 2.20 17.37
CA LEU A 345 -71.08 3.49 16.81
C LEU A 345 -70.05 4.19 17.69
N GLN A 346 -70.25 4.18 19.01
CA GLN A 346 -69.30 4.74 19.97
C GLN A 346 -67.94 4.05 19.89
N SER A 347 -67.92 2.72 19.86
CA SER A 347 -66.67 1.96 19.72
C SER A 347 -65.95 2.24 18.39
N SER A 348 -66.71 2.46 17.30
CA SER A 348 -66.13 2.90 16.02
C SER A 348 -65.56 4.31 16.11
N ALA A 349 -66.23 5.25 16.78
CA ALA A 349 -65.73 6.60 16.99
C ALA A 349 -64.39 6.58 17.76
N ASP A 350 -64.30 5.79 18.84
CA ASP A 350 -63.06 5.66 19.62
C ASP A 350 -61.89 5.09 18.79
N LYS A 351 -62.17 4.13 17.88
CA LYS A 351 -61.17 3.56 16.98
C LYS A 351 -60.73 4.54 15.89
N VAL A 352 -61.65 5.37 15.40
CA VAL A 352 -61.35 6.44 14.44
C VAL A 352 -60.45 7.48 15.09
N ASP A 353 -60.74 7.91 16.32
CA ASP A 353 -59.87 8.83 17.08
C ASP A 353 -58.47 8.25 17.30
N ALA A 354 -58.37 6.99 17.74
CA ALA A 354 -57.07 6.34 17.92
C ALA A 354 -56.29 6.21 16.59
N THR A 355 -56.99 6.10 15.46
CA THR A 355 -56.38 6.07 14.13
C THR A 355 -55.91 7.46 13.71
N ALA A 356 -56.69 8.50 14.00
CA ALA A 356 -56.32 9.89 13.75
C ALA A 356 -55.05 10.28 14.53
N ASP A 357 -54.94 9.88 15.80
CA ASP A 357 -53.73 10.11 16.61
C ASP A 357 -52.49 9.42 16.02
N LYS A 358 -52.63 8.16 15.59
CA LYS A 358 -51.53 7.44 14.94
C LYS A 358 -51.12 8.10 13.63
N PHE A 359 -52.09 8.56 12.84
CA PHE A 359 -51.85 9.27 11.59
C PHE A 359 -51.11 10.59 11.83
N GLN A 360 -51.53 11.36 12.84
CA GLN A 360 -50.86 12.59 13.25
C GLN A 360 -49.40 12.32 13.68
N SER A 361 -49.17 11.26 14.46
CA SER A 361 -47.80 10.88 14.87
C SER A 361 -46.93 10.50 13.66
N SER A 362 -47.51 9.78 12.70
CA SER A 362 -46.82 9.33 11.48
C SER A 362 -46.48 10.51 10.57
N ALA A 363 -47.41 11.46 10.42
CA ALA A 363 -47.18 12.69 9.70
C ALA A 363 -46.02 13.49 10.30
N SER A 364 -45.95 13.62 11.63
CA SER A 364 -44.84 14.32 12.30
C SER A 364 -43.49 13.61 12.18
N ALA A 365 -43.48 12.27 12.13
CA ALA A 365 -42.27 11.49 11.94
C ALA A 365 -41.77 11.59 10.48
N MET A 366 -42.70 11.61 9.53
CA MET A 366 -42.42 11.81 8.11
C MET A 366 -41.92 13.22 7.82
N GLU A 367 -42.49 14.24 8.46
CA GLU A 367 -41.99 15.62 8.39
C GLU A 367 -40.54 15.70 8.87
N ARG A 368 -40.23 15.10 10.04
CA ARG A 368 -38.86 15.00 10.55
C ARG A 368 -37.92 14.28 9.58
N ALA A 369 -38.35 13.15 9.02
CA ALA A 369 -37.55 12.40 8.05
C ALA A 369 -37.27 13.20 6.78
N VAL A 370 -38.26 13.94 6.25
CA VAL A 370 -38.09 14.81 5.08
C VAL A 370 -37.10 15.94 5.37
N THR A 371 -37.17 16.58 6.55
CA THR A 371 -36.16 17.59 6.93
C THR A 371 -34.74 17.01 7.00
N THR A 372 -34.56 15.83 7.61
CA THR A 372 -33.25 15.17 7.68
C THR A 372 -32.75 14.74 6.30
N GLN A 373 -33.65 14.28 5.42
CA GLN A 373 -33.31 13.92 4.05
C GLN A 373 -32.88 15.14 3.22
N GLN A 374 -33.54 16.29 3.41
CA GLN A 374 -33.17 17.54 2.77
C GLN A 374 -31.80 18.05 3.25
N GLU A 375 -31.51 17.95 4.55
CA GLU A 375 -30.20 18.29 5.12
C GLU A 375 -29.09 17.39 4.56
N THR A 376 -29.34 16.08 4.49
CA THR A 376 -28.40 15.11 3.90
C THR A 376 -28.15 15.39 2.42
N ALA A 377 -29.19 15.76 1.65
CA ALA A 377 -29.06 16.12 0.25
C ALA A 377 -28.21 17.38 0.05
N ASN A 378 -28.34 18.37 0.94
CA ASN A 378 -27.50 19.57 0.91
C ASN A 378 -26.03 19.24 1.22
N ILE A 379 -25.76 18.43 2.24
CA ILE A 379 -24.41 17.97 2.57
C ILE A 379 -23.79 17.20 1.39
N PHE A 380 -24.57 16.34 0.74
CA PHE A 380 -24.12 15.59 -0.43
C PHE A 380 -23.76 16.52 -1.60
N LYS A 381 -24.58 17.55 -1.85
CA LYS A 381 -24.31 18.57 -2.87
C LYS A 381 -23.01 19.33 -2.58
N ASP A 382 -22.79 19.73 -1.32
CA ASP A 382 -21.57 20.44 -0.91
C ASP A 382 -20.33 19.54 -1.06
N SER A 383 -20.46 18.27 -0.67
CA SER A 383 -19.39 17.27 -0.84
C SER A 383 -19.07 16.99 -2.31
N ALA A 384 -20.07 16.98 -3.18
CA ALA A 384 -19.87 16.83 -4.62
C ALA A 384 -19.07 18.01 -5.20
N HIS A 385 -19.41 19.24 -4.82
CA HIS A 385 -18.65 20.44 -5.22
C HIS A 385 -17.22 20.44 -4.69
N ALA A 386 -17.01 20.04 -3.42
CA ALA A 386 -15.66 19.93 -2.86
C ALA A 386 -14.82 18.89 -3.63
N THR A 387 -15.43 17.78 -4.03
CA THR A 387 -14.78 16.73 -4.83
C THR A 387 -14.44 17.22 -6.23
N GLU A 388 -15.35 17.94 -6.88
CA GLU A 388 -15.14 18.56 -8.19
C GLU A 388 -13.95 19.54 -8.16
N GLN A 389 -13.89 20.39 -7.14
CA GLN A 389 -12.80 21.34 -6.94
C GLN A 389 -11.46 20.64 -6.67
N ALA A 390 -11.45 19.56 -5.88
CA ALA A 390 -10.26 18.76 -5.65
C ALA A 390 -9.77 18.08 -6.94
N LEU A 391 -10.69 17.56 -7.76
CA LEU A 391 -10.36 16.93 -9.04
C LEU A 391 -9.77 17.95 -10.03
N GLU A 392 -10.30 19.17 -10.07
CA GLU A 392 -9.77 20.25 -10.90
C GLU A 392 -8.35 20.67 -10.46
N THR A 393 -8.11 20.69 -9.14
CA THR A 393 -6.78 20.95 -8.56
C THR A 393 -5.78 19.86 -8.95
N VAL A 394 -6.17 18.58 -8.85
CA VAL A 394 -5.35 17.45 -9.28
C VAL A 394 -5.05 17.52 -10.78
N ARG A 395 -6.05 17.86 -11.60
CA ARG A 395 -5.89 18.06 -13.05
C ARG A 395 -4.87 19.16 -13.36
N THR A 396 -4.92 20.27 -12.64
CA THR A 396 -3.97 21.38 -12.81
C THR A 396 -2.55 20.94 -12.44
N HIS A 397 -2.37 20.28 -11.30
CA HIS A 397 -1.06 19.77 -10.89
C HIS A 397 -0.48 18.76 -11.88
N LEU A 398 -1.31 17.90 -12.48
CA LEU A 398 -0.86 16.99 -13.53
C LEU A 398 -0.41 17.72 -14.79
N MET A 399 -1.12 18.77 -15.21
CA MET A 399 -0.70 19.61 -16.35
C MET A 399 0.62 20.33 -16.07
N ASP A 400 0.79 20.87 -14.87
CA ASP A 400 2.03 21.55 -14.47
C ASP A 400 3.22 20.57 -14.39
N ALA A 401 3.00 19.38 -13.82
CA ALA A 401 3.99 18.33 -13.78
C ALA A 401 4.38 17.86 -15.18
N GLN A 402 3.41 17.68 -16.08
CA GLN A 402 3.67 17.33 -17.49
C GLN A 402 4.49 18.42 -18.18
N LYS A 403 4.18 19.70 -17.95
CA LYS A 403 4.91 20.83 -18.52
C LYS A 403 6.35 20.88 -17.99
N ALA A 404 6.57 20.67 -16.69
CA ALA A 404 7.89 20.62 -16.08
C ALA A 404 8.73 19.44 -16.59
N LEU A 405 8.12 18.27 -16.75
CA LEU A 405 8.76 17.09 -17.33
C LEU A 405 9.19 17.35 -18.78
N ASN A 406 8.32 17.89 -19.61
CA ASN A 406 8.67 18.25 -20.99
C ASN A 406 9.81 19.28 -21.04
N GLY A 407 9.81 20.28 -20.16
CA GLY A 407 10.90 21.24 -20.05
C GLY A 407 12.23 20.58 -19.65
N THR A 408 12.18 19.60 -18.74
CA THR A 408 13.36 18.84 -18.32
C THR A 408 13.91 17.97 -19.45
N VAL A 409 13.03 17.32 -20.22
CA VAL A 409 13.42 16.51 -21.39
C VAL A 409 14.05 17.38 -22.48
N ASP A 410 13.50 18.56 -22.75
CA ASP A 410 14.08 19.51 -23.72
C ASP A 410 15.47 19.99 -23.26
N ALA A 411 15.62 20.33 -21.98
CA ALA A 411 16.91 20.73 -21.41
C ALA A 411 17.95 19.60 -21.46
N LEU A 412 17.56 18.36 -21.13
CA LEU A 412 18.40 17.18 -21.26
C LEU A 412 18.83 16.94 -22.71
N THR A 413 17.89 17.02 -23.65
CA THR A 413 18.16 16.83 -25.08
C THR A 413 19.17 17.87 -25.58
N LYS A 414 18.96 19.14 -25.25
CA LYS A 414 19.91 20.22 -25.58
C LYS A 414 21.27 20.02 -24.92
N GLY A 415 21.30 19.62 -23.66
CA GLY A 415 22.54 19.33 -22.92
C GLY A 415 23.34 18.18 -23.54
N VAL A 416 22.67 17.09 -23.90
CA VAL A 416 23.29 15.93 -24.57
C VAL A 416 23.82 16.31 -25.95
N SER A 417 23.05 17.08 -26.75
CA SER A 417 23.53 17.57 -28.04
C SER A 417 24.75 18.47 -27.89
N ALA A 418 24.74 19.43 -26.95
CA ALA A 418 25.88 20.31 -26.69
C ALA A 418 27.11 19.51 -26.23
N TYR A 419 26.93 18.54 -25.33
CA TYR A 419 27.98 17.64 -24.89
C TYR A 419 28.57 16.83 -26.06
N SER A 420 27.71 16.28 -26.93
CA SER A 420 28.13 15.54 -28.12
C SER A 420 28.96 16.41 -29.08
N THR A 421 28.54 17.65 -29.33
CA THR A 421 29.32 18.61 -30.13
C THR A 421 30.67 18.92 -29.48
N GLN A 422 30.71 19.06 -28.16
CA GLN A 422 31.94 19.33 -27.42
C GLN A 422 32.92 18.14 -27.47
N VAL A 423 32.41 16.91 -27.35
CA VAL A 423 33.18 15.68 -27.50
C VAL A 423 33.71 15.53 -28.94
N ALA A 424 32.88 15.79 -29.96
CA ALA A 424 33.34 15.78 -31.35
C ALA A 424 34.46 16.79 -31.59
N GLY A 425 34.33 18.02 -31.06
CA GLY A 425 35.38 19.03 -31.13
C GLY A 425 36.66 18.63 -30.38
N LEU A 426 36.54 17.93 -29.25
CA LEU A 426 37.68 17.37 -28.52
C LEU A 426 38.42 16.32 -29.37
N HIS A 427 37.69 15.41 -30.02
CA HIS A 427 38.28 14.42 -30.92
C HIS A 427 39.02 15.09 -32.07
N THR A 428 38.42 16.08 -32.74
CA THR A 428 39.08 16.81 -33.82
C THR A 428 40.37 17.51 -33.36
N LYS A 429 40.36 18.15 -32.18
CA LYS A 429 41.57 18.76 -31.61
C LYS A 429 42.62 17.72 -31.25
N MET A 430 42.20 16.58 -30.67
CA MET A 430 43.09 15.49 -30.33
C MET A 430 43.77 14.92 -31.58
N ASP A 431 43.03 14.69 -32.66
CA ASP A 431 43.57 14.24 -33.94
C ASP A 431 44.56 15.26 -34.52
N GLN A 432 44.25 16.55 -34.44
CA GLN A 432 45.14 17.61 -34.89
C GLN A 432 46.45 17.66 -34.07
N HIS A 433 46.36 17.51 -32.74
CA HIS A 433 47.54 17.43 -31.87
C HIS A 433 48.36 16.16 -32.13
N LEU A 434 47.71 15.01 -32.33
CA LEU A 434 48.38 13.76 -32.68
C LEU A 434 49.09 13.87 -34.03
N ALA A 435 48.44 14.41 -35.06
CA ALA A 435 49.06 14.64 -36.36
C ALA A 435 50.28 15.57 -36.26
N THR A 436 50.19 16.63 -35.45
CA THR A 436 51.31 17.55 -35.20
C THR A 436 52.46 16.86 -34.48
N ALA A 437 52.17 16.06 -33.45
CA ALA A 437 53.17 15.30 -32.70
C ALA A 437 53.85 14.24 -33.58
N VAL A 438 53.10 13.54 -34.42
CA VAL A 438 53.62 12.56 -35.38
C VAL A 438 54.53 13.25 -36.40
N ASN A 439 54.16 14.43 -36.91
CA ASN A 439 54.98 15.15 -37.87
C ASN A 439 56.29 15.67 -37.23
N GLN A 440 56.24 16.15 -35.98
CA GLN A 440 57.45 16.51 -35.22
C GLN A 440 58.35 15.32 -34.93
N LEU A 441 57.78 14.16 -34.58
CA LEU A 441 58.52 12.92 -34.40
C LEU A 441 59.15 12.46 -35.72
N GLY A 442 58.42 12.52 -36.83
CA GLY A 442 58.94 12.23 -38.17
C GLY A 442 60.15 13.11 -38.51
N GLY A 443 60.04 14.43 -38.31
CA GLY A 443 61.17 15.33 -38.50
C GLY A 443 62.36 15.05 -37.58
N SER A 444 62.10 14.66 -36.33
CA SER A 444 63.16 14.28 -35.38
C SER A 444 63.86 12.97 -35.78
N ILE A 445 63.12 12.00 -36.33
CA ILE A 445 63.65 10.74 -36.87
C ILE A 445 64.50 11.00 -38.11
N THR A 446 64.01 11.80 -39.06
CA THR A 446 64.79 12.17 -40.26
C THR A 446 66.10 12.86 -39.89
N ASN A 447 66.08 13.77 -38.92
CA ASN A 447 67.30 14.41 -38.42
C ASN A 447 68.25 13.40 -37.76
N LEU A 448 67.72 12.38 -37.07
CA LEU A 448 68.50 11.29 -36.50
C LEU A 448 69.10 10.37 -37.57
N GLU A 449 68.37 10.07 -38.64
CA GLU A 449 68.87 9.34 -39.81
C GLU A 449 70.01 10.11 -40.49
N GLU A 450 69.85 11.43 -40.67
CA GLU A 450 70.88 12.29 -41.25
C GLU A 450 72.17 12.32 -40.41
N VAL A 451 72.05 12.43 -39.08
CA VAL A 451 73.19 12.36 -38.15
C VAL A 451 73.81 10.95 -38.13
N LEU A 452 73.01 9.90 -38.28
CA LEU A 452 73.50 8.52 -38.34
C LEU A 452 74.28 8.26 -39.64
N ASP A 453 73.79 8.76 -40.78
CA ASP A 453 74.50 8.67 -42.07
C ASP A 453 75.81 9.47 -42.04
N GLU A 454 75.81 10.68 -41.46
CA GLU A 454 77.03 11.47 -41.25
C GLU A 454 78.04 10.74 -40.35
N PHE A 455 77.55 10.04 -39.31
CA PHE A 455 78.38 9.19 -38.46
C PHE A 455 78.95 7.96 -39.20
N ILE A 456 78.15 7.33 -40.08
CA ILE A 456 78.58 6.19 -40.90
C ILE A 456 79.66 6.62 -41.89
N ASP A 457 79.51 7.78 -42.53
CA ASP A 457 80.51 8.34 -43.45
C ASP A 457 81.81 8.76 -42.73
N ALA A 458 81.72 9.14 -41.45
CA ALA A 458 82.87 9.46 -40.61
C ALA A 458 83.63 8.22 -40.09
N LEU A 459 83.14 7.00 -40.30
CA LEU A 459 83.84 5.78 -39.88
C LEU A 459 85.03 5.49 -40.82
N PRO A 460 86.23 5.21 -40.29
CA PRO A 460 87.38 4.87 -41.12
C PRO A 460 87.14 3.56 -41.89
N PRO A 461 87.58 3.47 -43.17
CA PRO A 461 87.37 2.29 -43.98
C PRO A 461 88.02 1.07 -43.31
N ARG A 462 87.27 -0.03 -43.20
CA ARG A 462 87.78 -1.29 -42.65
C ARG A 462 88.95 -1.78 -43.50
N ALA A 463 90.10 -1.93 -42.85
CA ALA A 463 91.32 -2.50 -43.41
C ALA A 463 91.18 -3.99 -43.74
#